data_AF-A0A9D1EZY4-F1
#
_entry.id   AF-A0A9D1EZY4-F1
#
_cell.length_a   1.000
_cell.length_b   1.000
_cell.length_c   1.000
_cell.angle_alpha   90.00
_cell.angle_beta   90.00
_cell.angle_gamma   90.00
#
_symmetry.space_group_name_H-M   'P 1'
#
loop_
_entity.id
_entity.type
_entity.pdbx_description
1 polymer ?
#
loop_
_entity_poly.entity_id
_entity_poly.type
_entity_poly.pdbx_seq_one_letter_code
_entity_poly.pdbx_strand_id
1 'polypeptide(L)'
;MEKMGDVFRLFDHGDGEWQQFIDSIKITNIHGWTGQEMVFRFPVVAVVGENGMGKSTFLKAAACAYRNKNGKDFYPSKMFISTHWDKDALTGATIEYKVRVGNERRNLKWKKTSDWGFTPKKKKPERNVYFLDISRTLPLDATAGYAKIAMLANAETGSGQVLNEESIKGLSFVLGQAYTKARFTSTDVDSKHEVGLLTKKCGEISQFHQGAGEDSILDVFGLLQDMPSYSLLIIDEVENSLHPRAQRRFVRHLISLAKKKKLQIILSTHSPFVLDE
;
A
#
# COMPACT_ATOMS: atom_id res chain seq x y z
N MET A 1 9.84 -14.01 -15.80
CA MET A 1 11.17 -14.49 -15.38
C MET A 1 12.29 -13.52 -15.73
N GLU A 2 12.53 -13.17 -17.00
CA GLU A 2 13.63 -12.27 -17.41
C GLU A 2 13.64 -10.93 -16.64
N LYS A 3 12.47 -10.30 -16.44
CA LYS A 3 12.31 -9.05 -15.69
C LYS A 3 12.65 -9.13 -14.19
N MET A 4 12.51 -10.31 -13.56
CA MET A 4 12.73 -10.47 -12.12
C MET A 4 14.22 -10.60 -11.81
N GLY A 5 14.94 -11.39 -12.62
CA GLY A 5 16.40 -11.51 -12.56
C GLY A 5 17.10 -10.17 -12.74
N ASP A 6 16.57 -9.30 -13.61
CA ASP A 6 17.09 -7.95 -13.77
C ASP A 6 16.91 -7.08 -12.52
N VAL A 7 15.78 -7.20 -11.81
CA VAL A 7 15.57 -6.45 -10.56
C VAL A 7 16.49 -6.97 -9.47
N PHE A 8 16.67 -8.30 -9.38
CA PHE A 8 17.64 -8.88 -8.45
C PHE A 8 19.04 -8.36 -8.73
N ARG A 9 19.52 -8.42 -9.98
CA ARG A 9 20.83 -7.87 -10.35
C ARG A 9 20.97 -6.38 -10.04
N LEU A 10 19.94 -5.58 -10.34
CA LEU A 10 19.95 -4.15 -10.04
C LEU A 10 19.93 -3.86 -8.54
N PHE A 11 19.25 -4.69 -7.74
CA PHE A 11 19.17 -4.49 -6.30
C PHE A 11 20.43 -4.96 -5.57
N ASP A 12 21.00 -6.11 -5.95
CA ASP A 12 22.18 -6.72 -5.33
C ASP A 12 23.49 -6.07 -5.77
N HIS A 13 23.58 -5.61 -7.03
CA HIS A 13 24.78 -4.94 -7.56
C HIS A 13 24.65 -3.42 -7.65
N GLY A 14 23.44 -2.88 -7.53
CA GLY A 14 23.18 -1.44 -7.49
C GLY A 14 23.22 -0.92 -6.06
N ASP A 15 24.39 -0.96 -5.44
CA ASP A 15 24.68 -0.26 -4.18
C ASP A 15 24.47 1.25 -4.39
N GLY A 16 23.22 1.71 -4.29
CA GLY A 16 22.87 3.13 -4.42
C GLY A 16 21.58 3.43 -5.20
N GLU A 17 20.98 2.48 -5.90
CA GLU A 17 19.76 2.78 -6.68
C GLU A 17 18.53 2.97 -5.80
N TRP A 18 18.42 2.27 -4.66
CA TRP A 18 17.37 2.50 -3.66
C TRP A 18 17.91 3.34 -2.51
N GLN A 19 17.91 4.66 -2.69
CA GLN A 19 18.45 5.59 -1.70
C GLN A 19 17.59 5.71 -0.43
N GLN A 20 16.34 5.27 -0.45
CA GLN A 20 15.51 5.15 0.75
C GLN A 20 14.97 3.74 0.85
N PHE A 21 15.36 3.03 1.91
CA PHE A 21 15.02 1.61 2.07
C PHE A 21 15.00 1.21 3.54
N ILE A 22 14.09 0.33 3.93
CA ILE A 22 14.16 -0.37 5.22
C ILE A 22 14.94 -1.65 4.97
N ASP A 23 16.16 -1.75 5.50
CA ASP A 23 16.99 -2.95 5.40
C ASP A 23 16.47 -4.06 6.33
N SER A 24 16.01 -3.71 7.54
CA SER A 24 15.37 -4.68 8.45
C SER A 24 14.40 -4.04 9.44
N ILE A 25 13.47 -4.87 9.94
CA ILE A 25 12.54 -4.54 11.04
C ILE A 25 12.61 -5.64 12.08
N LYS A 26 12.83 -5.28 13.34
CA LYS A 26 12.75 -6.17 14.49
C LYS A 26 11.63 -5.75 15.41
N ILE A 27 10.72 -6.67 15.72
CA ILE A 27 9.55 -6.41 16.56
C ILE A 27 9.65 -7.25 17.83
N THR A 28 9.46 -6.61 18.99
CA THR A 28 9.46 -7.27 20.29
C THR A 28 8.20 -6.89 21.06
N ASN A 29 7.52 -7.91 21.59
CA ASN A 29 6.32 -7.81 22.42
C ASN A 29 5.15 -7.04 21.78
N ILE A 30 4.79 -7.37 20.53
CA ILE A 30 3.59 -6.84 19.85
C ILE A 30 2.85 -7.99 19.16
N HIS A 31 1.62 -8.29 19.61
CA HIS A 31 0.67 -9.21 18.96
C HIS A 31 1.33 -10.49 18.36
N GLY A 32 2.07 -11.24 19.18
CA GLY A 32 2.73 -12.50 18.78
C GLY A 32 4.21 -12.39 18.38
N TRP A 33 4.73 -11.18 18.18
CA TRP A 33 6.17 -10.96 17.94
C TRP A 33 6.92 -10.86 19.27
N THR A 34 7.99 -11.64 19.42
CA THR A 34 8.77 -11.83 20.65
C THR A 34 10.26 -11.50 20.50
N GLY A 35 10.64 -10.83 19.40
CA GLY A 35 12.01 -10.38 19.14
C GLY A 35 12.57 -10.79 17.78
N GLN A 36 11.74 -11.26 16.86
CA GLN A 36 12.15 -11.66 15.52
C GLN A 36 12.53 -10.43 14.67
N GLU A 37 13.55 -10.59 13.84
CA GLU A 37 14.01 -9.59 12.87
C GLU A 37 13.77 -10.11 11.44
N MET A 38 13.05 -9.34 10.63
CA MET A 38 12.89 -9.57 9.20
C MET A 38 13.84 -8.67 8.42
N VAL A 39 14.64 -9.26 7.54
CA VAL A 39 15.61 -8.56 6.69
C VAL A 39 15.07 -8.52 5.26
N PHE A 40 14.99 -7.32 4.69
CA PHE A 40 14.54 -7.11 3.31
C PHE A 40 15.72 -7.26 2.35
N ARG A 41 15.68 -8.31 1.53
CA ARG A 41 16.69 -8.59 0.50
C ARG A 41 16.21 -8.31 -0.92
N PHE A 42 15.00 -7.79 -1.05
CA PHE A 42 14.39 -7.47 -2.33
C PHE A 42 13.42 -6.29 -2.14
N PRO A 43 13.21 -5.43 -3.16
CA PRO A 43 12.35 -4.27 -3.00
C PRO A 43 10.86 -4.60 -2.95
N VAL A 44 10.45 -5.82 -3.32
CA VAL A 44 9.07 -6.30 -3.18
C VAL A 44 9.06 -7.53 -2.27
N VAL A 45 8.47 -7.43 -1.08
CA VAL A 45 8.44 -8.56 -0.13
C VAL A 45 7.01 -8.87 0.27
N ALA A 46 6.66 -10.16 0.17
CA ALA A 46 5.40 -10.69 0.65
C ALA A 46 5.54 -11.26 2.07
N VAL A 47 4.63 -10.88 2.96
CA VAL A 47 4.50 -11.40 4.31
C VAL A 47 3.34 -12.38 4.33
N VAL A 48 3.65 -13.64 4.63
CA VAL A 48 2.72 -14.78 4.50
C VAL A 48 2.59 -15.51 5.81
N GLY A 49 1.41 -16.08 6.05
CA GLY A 49 1.14 -16.95 7.19
C GLY A 49 -0.33 -16.95 7.56
N GLU A 50 -0.69 -17.79 8.52
CA GLU A 50 -2.08 -17.96 8.96
C GLU A 50 -2.69 -16.70 9.58
N ASN A 51 -4.02 -16.68 9.70
CA ASN A 51 -4.74 -15.60 10.37
C ASN A 51 -4.31 -15.49 11.83
N GLY A 52 -4.11 -14.26 12.31
CA GLY A 52 -3.65 -14.01 13.68
C GLY A 52 -2.13 -14.13 13.90
N MET A 53 -1.34 -14.55 12.90
CA MET A 53 0.13 -14.66 13.03
C MET A 53 0.87 -13.30 13.08
N GLY A 54 0.15 -12.18 13.02
CA GLY A 54 0.74 -10.85 13.12
C GLY A 54 1.26 -10.24 11.81
N LYS A 55 0.73 -10.66 10.64
CA LYS A 55 1.04 -10.04 9.33
C LYS A 55 0.70 -8.55 9.29
N SER A 56 -0.55 -8.20 9.60
CA SER A 56 -0.98 -6.80 9.68
C SER A 56 -0.23 -6.03 10.76
N THR A 57 0.20 -6.70 11.84
CA THR A 57 1.08 -6.10 12.86
C THR A 57 2.42 -5.68 12.26
N PHE A 58 3.03 -6.56 11.46
CA PHE A 58 4.30 -6.27 10.78
C PHE A 58 4.16 -5.14 9.76
N LEU A 59 3.12 -5.15 8.93
CA LEU A 59 2.83 -4.09 7.96
C LEU A 59 2.64 -2.73 8.66
N LYS A 60 1.85 -2.70 9.74
CA LYS A 60 1.63 -1.49 10.55
C LYS A 60 2.92 -0.97 11.19
N ALA A 61 3.79 -1.88 11.64
CA ALA A 61 5.10 -1.53 12.15
C ALA A 61 5.97 -0.90 11.05
N ALA A 62 6.02 -1.49 9.85
CA ALA A 62 6.74 -0.93 8.71
C ALA A 62 6.30 0.50 8.36
N ALA A 63 5.00 0.78 8.41
CA ALA A 63 4.45 2.12 8.16
C ALA A 63 4.98 3.18 9.14
N CYS A 64 5.30 2.79 10.38
CA CYS A 64 5.74 3.69 11.43
C CYS A 64 7.22 4.13 11.33
N ALA A 65 7.98 3.62 10.36
CA ALA A 65 9.42 3.85 10.22
C ALA A 65 9.78 5.32 9.91
N TYR A 66 8.96 6.02 9.12
CA TYR A 66 9.28 7.35 8.58
C TYR A 66 8.27 8.42 9.02
N ARG A 67 8.66 9.70 8.94
CA ARG A 67 7.73 10.82 8.89
C ARG A 67 7.18 10.91 7.46
N ASN A 68 5.86 10.90 7.32
CA ASN A 68 5.22 10.90 6.01
C ASN A 68 5.28 12.31 5.40
N LYS A 69 5.86 12.45 4.20
CA LYS A 69 5.99 13.77 3.55
C LYS A 69 4.65 14.33 3.07
N ASN A 70 3.85 13.50 2.41
CA ASN A 70 2.63 13.90 1.72
C ASN A 70 1.39 13.22 2.30
N GLY A 71 1.17 13.35 3.61
CA GLY A 71 0.00 12.75 4.25
C GLY A 71 0.07 12.74 5.77
N LYS A 72 -0.87 12.03 6.38
CA LYS A 72 -0.86 11.82 7.84
C LYS A 72 0.28 10.87 8.21
N ASP A 73 0.93 11.19 9.32
CA ASP A 73 1.94 10.31 9.92
C ASP A 73 1.31 9.04 10.50
N PHE A 74 2.01 7.92 10.32
CA PHE A 74 1.71 6.66 10.99
C PHE A 74 2.50 6.59 12.31
N TYR A 75 1.77 6.76 13.41
CA TYR A 75 2.31 6.61 14.76
C TYR A 75 1.90 5.26 15.35
N PRO A 76 2.80 4.56 16.06
CA PRO A 76 2.45 3.30 16.71
C PRO A 76 1.24 3.41 17.66
N SER A 77 1.04 4.55 18.32
CA SER A 77 -0.13 4.80 19.20
C SER A 77 -1.48 4.77 18.46
N LYS A 78 -1.50 5.07 17.16
CA LYS A 78 -2.70 4.98 16.32
C LYS A 78 -2.84 3.61 15.65
N MET A 79 -1.71 2.96 15.36
CA MET A 79 -1.68 1.67 14.67
C MET A 79 -1.93 0.50 15.62
N PHE A 80 -1.51 0.65 16.87
CA PHE A 80 -1.64 -0.30 17.97
C PHE A 80 -2.36 0.39 19.14
N ILE A 81 -3.68 0.54 18.98
CA ILE A 81 -4.53 1.19 19.98
C ILE A 81 -4.53 0.31 21.23
N SER A 82 -4.12 0.89 22.37
CA SER A 82 -4.32 0.24 23.67
C SER A 82 -5.75 0.48 24.11
N THR A 83 -6.52 -0.59 24.22
CA THR A 83 -7.86 -0.56 24.80
C THR A 83 -7.79 -0.88 26.30
N HIS A 84 -8.94 -0.79 26.98
CA HIS A 84 -9.01 -1.19 28.38
C HIS A 84 -8.70 -2.68 28.57
N TRP A 85 -9.09 -3.53 27.61
CA TRP A 85 -8.97 -4.98 27.71
C TRP A 85 -7.55 -5.50 27.47
N ASP A 86 -6.69 -4.74 26.78
CA ASP A 86 -5.35 -5.16 26.38
C ASP A 86 -4.26 -4.12 26.75
N LYS A 87 -4.53 -3.31 27.77
CA LYS A 87 -3.68 -2.20 28.21
C LYS A 87 -2.23 -2.62 28.47
N ASP A 88 -2.02 -3.80 29.04
CA ASP A 88 -0.70 -4.32 29.39
C ASP A 88 -0.06 -5.18 28.29
N ALA A 89 -0.79 -5.51 27.23
CA ALA A 89 -0.32 -6.41 26.17
C ALA A 89 0.88 -5.87 25.38
N LEU A 90 1.08 -4.55 25.39
CA LEU A 90 2.17 -3.87 24.67
C LEU A 90 3.24 -3.30 25.60
N THR A 91 3.22 -3.65 26.89
CA THR A 91 4.18 -3.11 27.85
C THR A 91 5.61 -3.52 27.49
N GLY A 92 6.50 -2.55 27.34
CA GLY A 92 7.90 -2.82 26.94
C GLY A 92 8.08 -3.15 25.46
N ALA A 93 7.04 -3.03 24.63
CA ALA A 93 7.11 -3.29 23.21
C ALA A 93 8.18 -2.42 22.52
N THR A 94 8.87 -2.99 21.52
CA THR A 94 9.80 -2.25 20.67
C THR A 94 9.60 -2.56 19.20
N ILE A 95 9.87 -1.54 18.38
CA ILE A 95 10.03 -1.70 16.94
C ILE A 95 11.34 -1.05 16.55
N GLU A 96 12.28 -1.86 16.07
CA GLU A 96 13.62 -1.44 15.70
C GLU A 96 13.80 -1.57 14.19
N TYR A 97 14.47 -0.60 13.59
CA TYR A 97 14.65 -0.53 12.14
C TYR A 97 16.12 -0.28 11.83
N LYS A 98 16.62 -0.93 10.79
CA LYS A 98 17.81 -0.49 10.06
C LYS A 98 17.33 0.09 8.75
N VAL A 99 17.58 1.37 8.51
CA VAL A 99 17.12 2.06 7.29
C VAL A 99 18.28 2.70 6.55
N ARG A 100 18.19 2.72 5.23
CA ARG A 100 19.05 3.45 4.32
C ARG A 100 18.43 4.80 3.96
N VAL A 101 19.21 5.86 4.03
CA VAL A 101 18.84 7.22 3.61
C VAL A 101 20.05 7.84 2.88
N GLY A 102 19.96 7.94 1.56
CA GLY A 102 21.12 8.21 0.71
C GLY A 102 22.18 7.12 0.88
N ASN A 103 23.40 7.56 1.22
CA ASN A 103 24.54 6.68 1.46
C ASN A 103 24.70 6.27 2.93
N GLU A 104 23.83 6.76 3.82
CA GLU A 104 23.89 6.47 5.25
C GLU A 104 22.94 5.33 5.64
N ARG A 105 23.39 4.50 6.59
CA ARG A 105 22.52 3.57 7.32
C ARG A 105 22.25 4.12 8.70
N ARG A 106 20.98 4.11 9.11
CA ARG A 106 20.50 4.65 10.38
C ARG A 106 19.73 3.58 11.15
N ASN A 107 19.99 3.50 12.45
CA ASN A 107 19.22 2.67 13.36
C ASN A 107 18.13 3.53 14.00
N LEU A 108 16.88 3.08 13.90
CA LEU A 108 15.71 3.74 14.46
C LEU A 108 15.03 2.81 15.46
N LYS A 109 14.39 3.36 16.47
CA LYS A 109 13.69 2.58 17.49
C LYS A 109 12.48 3.31 18.03
N TRP A 110 11.34 2.62 18.01
CA TRP A 110 10.18 2.91 18.84
C TRP A 110 10.23 2.03 20.09
N LYS A 111 9.92 2.59 21.26
CA LYS A 111 9.77 1.85 22.52
C LYS A 111 8.50 2.30 23.23
N LYS A 112 7.66 1.35 23.62
CA LYS A 112 6.48 1.59 24.45
C LYS A 112 6.86 1.54 25.92
N THR A 113 6.69 2.67 26.59
CA THR A 113 6.65 2.75 28.06
C THR A 113 5.20 3.11 28.45
N SER A 114 4.97 4.25 29.09
CA SER A 114 3.61 4.81 29.22
C SER A 114 3.06 5.24 27.85
N ASP A 115 3.90 5.77 26.97
CA ASP A 115 3.61 6.09 25.57
C ASP A 115 4.74 5.61 24.64
N TRP A 116 4.57 5.77 23.33
CA TRP A 116 5.56 5.42 22.31
C TRP A 116 6.61 6.51 22.16
N GLY A 117 7.84 6.22 22.57
CA GLY A 117 9.01 7.08 22.38
C GLY A 117 9.83 6.68 21.14
N PHE A 118 10.30 7.67 20.38
CA PHE A 118 11.17 7.46 19.21
C PHE A 118 12.63 7.83 19.49
N THR A 119 13.56 7.00 19.02
CA THR A 119 15.00 7.21 19.07
C THR A 119 15.60 6.98 17.67
N PRO A 120 16.50 7.85 17.18
CA PRO A 120 17.00 9.08 17.81
C PRO A 120 15.96 10.22 17.82
N LYS A 121 15.91 10.98 18.93
CA LYS A 121 14.95 12.09 19.10
C LYS A 121 15.07 13.13 17.98
N LYS A 122 13.92 13.61 17.48
CA LYS A 122 13.79 14.64 16.41
C LYS A 122 14.53 14.34 15.09
N LYS A 123 15.04 13.12 14.89
CA LYS A 123 15.81 12.71 13.69
C LYS A 123 15.11 11.61 12.89
N LYS A 124 13.77 11.52 12.97
CA LYS A 124 13.00 10.58 12.16
C LYS A 124 13.13 10.98 10.68
N PRO A 125 13.61 10.09 9.80
CA PRO A 125 13.75 10.39 8.38
C PRO A 125 12.39 10.57 7.70
N GLU A 126 12.37 11.33 6.62
CA GLU A 126 11.17 11.60 5.84
C GLU A 126 11.10 10.72 4.59
N ARG A 127 9.93 10.15 4.32
CA ARG A 127 9.64 9.34 3.13
C ARG A 127 8.15 9.42 2.82
N ASN A 128 7.78 9.32 1.55
CA ASN A 128 6.37 9.11 1.20
C ASN A 128 5.98 7.67 1.56
N VAL A 129 5.01 7.52 2.46
CA VAL A 129 4.53 6.22 2.92
C VAL A 129 3.05 6.10 2.60
N TYR A 130 2.70 5.02 1.92
CA TYR A 130 1.33 4.67 1.54
C TYR A 130 0.98 3.34 2.19
N PHE A 131 -0.17 3.29 2.86
CA PHE A 131 -0.71 2.07 3.48
C PHE A 131 -2.08 1.82 2.89
N LEU A 132 -2.19 0.78 2.08
CA LEU A 132 -3.43 0.36 1.42
C LEU A 132 -3.93 -0.90 2.11
N ASP A 133 -5.17 -0.85 2.59
CA ASP A 133 -5.87 -2.02 3.11
C ASP A 133 -7.00 -2.33 2.13
N ILE A 134 -6.76 -3.28 1.22
CA ILE A 134 -7.71 -3.59 0.13
C ILE A 134 -9.01 -4.17 0.72
N SER A 135 -8.96 -4.79 1.90
CA SER A 135 -10.14 -5.34 2.60
C SER A 135 -11.12 -4.27 3.06
N ARG A 136 -10.67 -3.03 3.28
CA ARG A 136 -11.48 -1.94 3.83
C ARG A 136 -12.05 -1.00 2.77
N THR A 137 -11.73 -1.21 1.50
CA THR A 137 -12.38 -0.49 0.41
C THR A 137 -13.81 -1.02 0.29
N LEU A 138 -14.76 -0.33 0.92
CA LEU A 138 -16.17 -0.63 0.74
C LEU A 138 -16.56 -0.29 -0.70
N PRO A 139 -17.21 -1.21 -1.44
CA PRO A 139 -17.86 -0.86 -2.69
C PRO A 139 -18.73 0.39 -2.52
N LEU A 140 -18.72 1.27 -3.52
CA LEU A 140 -19.43 2.56 -3.41
C LEU A 140 -20.96 2.39 -3.31
N ASP A 141 -21.51 1.33 -3.89
CA ASP A 141 -22.90 0.93 -3.75
C ASP A 141 -23.26 0.46 -2.32
N ALA A 142 -22.30 -0.13 -1.61
CA ALA A 142 -22.43 -0.54 -0.21
C ALA A 142 -22.23 0.64 0.77
N THR A 143 -21.73 1.78 0.30
CA THR A 143 -21.56 2.98 1.13
C THR A 143 -22.90 3.65 1.36
N ALA A 144 -23.39 3.60 2.61
CA ALA A 144 -24.73 4.04 2.98
C ALA A 144 -25.03 5.48 2.52
N GLY A 145 -26.05 5.61 1.66
CA GLY A 145 -26.54 6.90 1.16
C GLY A 145 -25.79 7.46 -0.06
N TYR A 146 -24.62 6.92 -0.42
CA TYR A 146 -23.80 7.47 -1.50
C TYR A 146 -24.39 7.19 -2.89
N ALA A 147 -24.93 5.99 -3.13
CA ALA A 147 -25.64 5.69 -4.38
C ALA A 147 -26.82 6.64 -4.62
N LYS A 148 -27.55 7.02 -3.57
CA LYS A 148 -28.65 7.98 -3.66
C LYS A 148 -28.15 9.39 -3.97
N ILE A 149 -27.01 9.80 -3.40
CA ILE A 149 -26.35 11.08 -3.67
C ILE A 149 -25.90 11.14 -5.14
N ALA A 150 -25.27 10.08 -5.65
CA ALA A 150 -24.82 10.00 -7.04
C ALA A 150 -25.99 9.99 -8.05
N MET A 151 -27.11 9.34 -7.72
CA MET A 151 -28.32 9.39 -8.56
C MET A 151 -28.98 10.78 -8.60
N LEU A 152 -28.79 11.60 -7.57
CA LEU A 152 -29.33 12.96 -7.48
C LEU A 152 -28.42 14.01 -8.14
N ALA A 153 -27.19 13.64 -8.48
CA ALA A 153 -26.24 14.52 -9.13
C ALA A 153 -26.68 14.87 -10.55
N ASN A 154 -26.76 16.17 -10.86
CA ASN A 154 -27.18 16.65 -12.19
C ASN A 154 -26.00 17.17 -13.01
N ALA A 155 -24.82 17.34 -12.40
CA ALA A 155 -23.62 17.80 -13.07
C ALA A 155 -22.33 17.24 -12.45
N GLU A 156 -21.37 16.92 -13.30
CA GLU A 156 -19.97 16.74 -12.88
C GLU A 156 -19.41 18.13 -12.53
N THR A 157 -18.91 18.30 -11.31
CA THR A 157 -18.46 19.64 -10.83
C THR A 157 -16.94 19.74 -10.76
N GLY A 158 -16.23 18.63 -11.01
CA GLY A 158 -14.78 18.58 -11.05
C GLY A 158 -14.26 17.65 -12.15
N SER A 159 -13.24 18.11 -12.86
CA SER A 159 -12.34 17.21 -13.59
C SER A 159 -11.41 16.56 -12.57
N GLY A 160 -11.82 15.43 -12.01
CA GLY A 160 -10.93 14.64 -11.15
C GLY A 160 -9.75 14.07 -11.93
N GLN A 161 -8.95 13.24 -11.25
CA GLN A 161 -7.74 12.67 -11.85
C GLN A 161 -8.07 11.81 -13.08
N VAL A 162 -7.33 11.98 -14.18
CA VAL A 162 -7.39 11.08 -15.34
C VAL A 162 -6.16 10.19 -15.34
N LEU A 163 -6.36 8.88 -15.51
CA LEU A 163 -5.24 7.95 -15.66
C LEU A 163 -4.55 8.16 -17.01
N ASN A 164 -3.22 8.23 -16.97
CA ASN A 164 -2.38 8.31 -18.15
C ASN A 164 -2.33 6.96 -18.89
N GLU A 165 -1.78 6.97 -20.11
CA GLU A 165 -1.74 5.78 -20.95
C GLU A 165 -0.99 4.60 -20.31
N GLU A 166 0.06 4.87 -19.52
CA GLU A 166 0.82 3.81 -18.85
C GLU A 166 -0.02 3.13 -17.77
N SER A 167 -0.71 3.93 -16.96
CA SER A 167 -1.64 3.45 -15.93
C SER A 167 -2.79 2.67 -16.57
N ILE A 168 -3.37 3.15 -17.67
CA ILE A 168 -4.45 2.44 -18.38
C ILE A 168 -3.96 1.10 -18.96
N LYS A 169 -2.75 1.07 -19.54
CA LYS A 169 -2.13 -0.17 -20.03
C LYS A 169 -1.89 -1.17 -18.89
N GLY A 170 -1.40 -0.69 -17.75
CA GLY A 170 -1.19 -1.50 -16.55
C GLY A 170 -2.52 -2.05 -15.98
N LEU A 171 -3.53 -1.20 -15.85
CA LEU A 171 -4.88 -1.55 -15.39
C LEU A 171 -5.50 -2.63 -16.29
N SER A 172 -5.45 -2.41 -17.61
CA SER A 172 -5.93 -3.35 -18.62
C SER A 172 -5.21 -4.69 -18.55
N PHE A 173 -3.89 -4.66 -18.34
CA PHE A 173 -3.08 -5.86 -18.16
C PHE A 173 -3.54 -6.63 -16.91
N VAL A 174 -3.61 -5.96 -15.75
CA VAL A 174 -3.97 -6.58 -14.47
C VAL A 174 -5.36 -7.22 -14.52
N LEU A 175 -6.38 -6.45 -14.92
CA LEU A 175 -7.77 -6.91 -14.94
C LEU A 175 -8.08 -7.82 -16.15
N GLY A 176 -7.23 -7.81 -17.18
CA GLY A 176 -7.42 -8.64 -18.38
C GLY A 176 -8.56 -8.18 -19.27
N GLN A 177 -8.89 -6.89 -19.20
CA GLN A 177 -9.92 -6.24 -20.00
C GLN A 177 -9.32 -5.05 -20.73
N ALA A 178 -9.89 -4.66 -21.86
CA ALA A 178 -9.42 -3.51 -22.62
C ALA A 178 -10.16 -2.25 -22.16
N TYR A 179 -9.46 -1.37 -21.45
CA TYR A 179 -9.96 -0.04 -21.08
C TYR A 179 -9.33 1.01 -21.99
N THR A 180 -10.14 1.95 -22.47
CA THR A 180 -9.68 3.07 -23.32
C THR A 180 -9.44 4.33 -22.52
N LYS A 181 -10.18 4.52 -21.42
CA LYS A 181 -10.08 5.66 -20.52
C LYS A 181 -10.43 5.23 -19.11
N ALA A 182 -9.76 5.83 -18.13
CA ALA A 182 -10.09 5.71 -16.73
C ALA A 182 -9.92 7.08 -16.07
N ARG A 183 -10.92 7.52 -15.31
CA ARG A 183 -10.93 8.83 -14.67
C ARG A 183 -11.70 8.81 -13.35
N PHE A 184 -11.43 9.78 -12.52
CA PHE A 184 -12.17 10.10 -11.32
C PHE A 184 -12.95 11.39 -11.54
N THR A 185 -14.13 11.50 -10.95
CA THR A 185 -14.93 12.73 -10.96
C THR A 185 -15.66 12.91 -9.64
N SER A 186 -16.01 14.15 -9.30
CA SER A 186 -16.85 14.46 -8.14
C SER A 186 -18.17 15.04 -8.60
N THR A 187 -19.21 14.81 -7.82
CA THR A 187 -20.55 15.30 -8.11
C THR A 187 -20.80 16.67 -7.47
N ASP A 188 -21.72 17.44 -8.04
CA ASP A 188 -22.26 18.69 -7.48
C ASP A 188 -22.78 18.53 -6.05
N VAL A 189 -23.32 17.36 -5.74
CA VAL A 189 -23.87 17.04 -4.41
C VAL A 189 -22.79 16.64 -3.39
N ASP A 190 -21.63 16.17 -3.85
CA ASP A 190 -20.55 15.69 -2.97
C ASP A 190 -19.18 15.83 -3.65
N SER A 191 -18.49 16.91 -3.29
CA SER A 191 -17.13 17.20 -3.76
C SER A 191 -16.03 16.48 -2.99
N LYS A 192 -16.37 15.71 -1.95
CA LYS A 192 -15.39 15.03 -1.07
C LYS A 192 -15.12 13.59 -1.47
N HIS A 193 -16.05 12.95 -2.17
CA HIS A 193 -15.91 11.57 -2.62
C HIS A 193 -15.86 11.52 -4.14
N GLU A 194 -14.75 11.05 -4.67
CA GLU A 194 -14.59 10.82 -6.10
C GLU A 194 -15.21 9.48 -6.50
N VAL A 195 -15.85 9.46 -7.67
CA VAL A 195 -16.33 8.26 -8.35
C VAL A 195 -15.39 7.94 -9.51
N GLY A 196 -14.87 6.72 -9.50
CA GLY A 196 -14.11 6.15 -10.61
C GLY A 196 -15.01 5.75 -11.78
N LEU A 197 -14.52 6.01 -12.99
CA LEU A 197 -15.19 5.74 -14.25
C LEU A 197 -14.23 4.99 -15.17
N LEU A 198 -14.68 3.85 -15.71
CA LEU A 198 -13.95 3.03 -16.67
C LEU A 198 -14.67 3.02 -18.00
N THR A 199 -13.95 3.37 -19.07
CA THR A 199 -14.48 3.27 -20.44
C THR A 199 -14.05 1.95 -21.08
N LYS A 200 -15.04 1.14 -21.44
CA LYS A 200 -14.91 -0.12 -22.19
C LYS A 200 -15.57 0.04 -23.58
N LYS A 201 -15.55 -1.02 -24.40
CA LYS A 201 -16.24 -1.02 -25.71
C LYS A 201 -17.73 -0.70 -25.63
N CYS A 202 -18.40 -1.06 -24.54
CA CYS A 202 -19.83 -0.83 -24.32
C CYS A 202 -20.15 0.58 -23.78
N GLY A 203 -19.15 1.43 -23.55
CA GLY A 203 -19.32 2.77 -22.98
C GLY A 203 -18.57 2.95 -21.67
N GLU A 204 -18.82 4.10 -21.04
CA GLU A 204 -18.27 4.47 -19.73
C GLU A 204 -19.17 3.91 -18.61
N ILE A 205 -18.54 3.27 -17.63
CA ILE A 205 -19.21 2.59 -16.51
C ILE A 205 -18.65 3.17 -15.21
N SER A 206 -19.53 3.59 -14.31
CA SER A 206 -19.15 4.05 -12.97
C SER A 206 -18.89 2.88 -12.03
N GLN A 207 -18.10 3.11 -10.97
CA GLN A 207 -17.82 2.12 -9.92
C GLN A 207 -19.10 1.48 -9.32
N PHE A 208 -20.26 2.17 -9.36
CA PHE A 208 -21.55 1.59 -8.95
C PHE A 208 -22.01 0.37 -9.77
N HIS A 209 -21.47 0.18 -10.96
CA HIS A 209 -21.82 -0.93 -11.87
C HIS A 209 -20.59 -1.79 -12.23
N GLN A 210 -19.48 -1.58 -11.55
CA GLN A 210 -18.25 -2.35 -11.68
C GLN A 210 -18.21 -3.47 -10.62
N GLY A 211 -17.29 -4.42 -10.79
CA GLY A 211 -17.04 -5.41 -9.75
C GLY A 211 -16.06 -4.86 -8.70
N ALA A 212 -16.18 -5.30 -7.45
CA ALA A 212 -15.32 -4.86 -6.34
C ALA A 212 -13.79 -4.95 -6.63
N GLY A 213 -13.38 -5.92 -7.46
CA GLY A 213 -12.00 -6.04 -7.92
C GLY A 213 -11.58 -4.99 -8.96
N GLU A 214 -12.50 -4.55 -9.84
CA GLU A 214 -12.24 -3.43 -10.76
C GLU A 214 -12.13 -2.12 -9.98
N ASP A 215 -13.04 -1.89 -9.02
CA ASP A 215 -13.05 -0.69 -8.17
C ASP A 215 -11.75 -0.55 -7.39
N SER A 216 -11.39 -1.61 -6.66
CA SER A 216 -10.20 -1.62 -5.80
C SER A 216 -8.93 -1.37 -6.61
N ILE A 217 -8.82 -1.96 -7.80
CA ILE A 217 -7.64 -1.78 -8.65
C ILE A 217 -7.64 -0.41 -9.32
N LEU A 218 -8.78 0.12 -9.73
CA LEU A 218 -8.87 1.48 -10.25
C LEU A 218 -8.34 2.50 -9.23
N ASP A 219 -8.81 2.43 -7.99
CA ASP A 219 -8.39 3.31 -6.89
C ASP A 219 -6.88 3.19 -6.64
N VAL A 220 -6.37 1.95 -6.60
CA VAL A 220 -4.93 1.68 -6.48
C VAL A 220 -4.17 2.33 -7.62
N PHE A 221 -4.60 2.20 -8.87
CA PHE A 221 -3.92 2.77 -10.03
C PHE A 221 -3.94 4.32 -10.01
N GLY A 222 -5.01 4.93 -9.53
CA GLY A 222 -5.07 6.38 -9.25
C GLY A 222 -3.94 6.82 -8.33
N LEU A 223 -3.76 6.10 -7.22
CA LEU A 223 -2.71 6.37 -6.25
C LEU A 223 -1.29 6.04 -6.77
N LEU A 224 -1.12 4.93 -7.50
CA LEU A 224 0.18 4.52 -8.04
C LEU A 224 0.72 5.48 -9.10
N GLN A 225 -0.16 6.11 -9.87
CA GLN A 225 0.21 7.06 -10.91
C GLN A 225 1.04 8.22 -10.34
N ASP A 226 0.52 8.88 -9.31
CA ASP A 226 1.12 10.09 -8.73
C ASP A 226 2.14 9.78 -7.62
N MET A 227 2.33 8.50 -7.28
CA MET A 227 3.30 8.07 -6.29
C MET A 227 4.72 8.51 -6.66
N PRO A 228 5.41 9.29 -5.81
CA PRO A 228 6.79 9.71 -6.07
C PRO A 228 7.78 8.55 -6.05
N SER A 229 8.93 8.73 -6.69
CA SER A 229 10.05 7.78 -6.58
C SER A 229 10.52 7.62 -5.13
N TYR A 230 11.13 6.47 -4.82
CA TYR A 230 11.62 6.10 -3.50
C TYR A 230 10.55 5.97 -2.41
N SER A 231 9.27 5.94 -2.76
CA SER A 231 8.19 5.75 -1.78
C SER A 231 8.20 4.35 -1.17
N LEU A 232 7.61 4.24 0.02
CA LEU A 232 7.27 2.97 0.66
C LEU A 232 5.78 2.70 0.44
N LEU A 233 5.46 1.63 -0.27
CA LEU A 233 4.10 1.16 -0.48
C LEU A 233 3.85 -0.09 0.36
N ILE A 234 2.82 -0.05 1.18
CA ILE A 234 2.40 -1.14 2.03
C ILE A 234 1.00 -1.55 1.61
N ILE A 235 0.78 -2.84 1.33
CA ILE A 235 -0.51 -3.37 0.88
C ILE A 235 -0.91 -4.54 1.78
N ASP A 236 -2.01 -4.41 2.54
CA ASP A 236 -2.61 -5.54 3.26
C ASP A 236 -3.57 -6.28 2.33
N GLU A 237 -3.52 -7.61 2.35
CA GLU A 237 -4.37 -8.53 1.58
C GLU A 237 -4.41 -8.19 0.08
N VAL A 238 -3.24 -8.23 -0.58
CA VAL A 238 -3.08 -7.84 -1.98
C VAL A 238 -3.99 -8.62 -2.96
N GLU A 239 -4.42 -9.81 -2.56
CA GLU A 239 -5.28 -10.70 -3.34
C GLU A 239 -6.78 -10.39 -3.24
N ASN A 240 -7.20 -9.53 -2.31
CA ASN A 240 -8.61 -9.38 -1.99
C ASN A 240 -9.41 -8.89 -3.21
N SER A 241 -10.59 -9.48 -3.43
CA SER A 241 -11.47 -9.22 -4.58
C SER A 241 -10.88 -9.47 -5.98
N LEU A 242 -9.68 -10.06 -6.08
CA LEU A 242 -9.02 -10.34 -7.36
C LEU A 242 -9.07 -11.81 -7.75
N HIS A 243 -9.37 -12.06 -9.03
CA HIS A 243 -9.18 -13.37 -9.64
C HIS A 243 -7.70 -13.79 -9.60
N PRO A 244 -7.34 -15.08 -9.40
CA PRO A 244 -5.96 -15.57 -9.34
C PRO A 244 -5.04 -15.09 -10.47
N ARG A 245 -5.55 -15.04 -11.71
CA ARG A 245 -4.79 -14.49 -12.85
C ARG A 245 -4.49 -12.99 -12.71
N ALA A 246 -5.43 -12.21 -12.16
CA ALA A 246 -5.23 -10.79 -11.92
C ALA A 246 -4.22 -10.55 -10.80
N GLN A 247 -4.25 -11.36 -9.73
CA GLN A 247 -3.26 -11.33 -8.64
C GLN A 247 -1.82 -11.45 -9.19
N ARG A 248 -1.56 -12.47 -10.01
CA ARG A 248 -0.24 -12.69 -10.65
C ARG A 248 0.19 -11.48 -11.49
N ARG A 249 -0.72 -10.94 -12.29
CA ARG A 249 -0.43 -9.77 -13.14
C ARG A 249 -0.20 -8.51 -12.32
N PHE A 250 -0.91 -8.36 -11.20
CA PHE A 250 -0.74 -7.25 -10.30
C PHE A 250 0.63 -7.27 -9.62
N VAL A 251 1.06 -8.42 -9.11
CA VAL A 251 2.42 -8.60 -8.56
C VAL A 251 3.49 -8.24 -9.59
N ARG A 252 3.36 -8.73 -10.83
CA ARG A 252 4.28 -8.37 -11.93
C ARG A 252 4.30 -6.86 -12.21
N HIS A 253 3.14 -6.21 -12.15
CA HIS A 253 3.04 -4.77 -12.31
C HIS A 253 3.76 -4.05 -11.16
N LEU A 254 3.54 -4.45 -9.91
CA LEU A 254 4.21 -3.90 -8.72
C LEU A 254 5.75 -4.05 -8.79
N ILE A 255 6.26 -5.20 -9.23
CA ILE A 255 7.71 -5.42 -9.42
C ILE A 255 8.26 -4.46 -10.49
N SER A 256 7.56 -4.32 -11.62
CA SER A 256 7.95 -3.38 -12.67
C SER A 256 7.96 -1.93 -12.16
N LEU A 257 6.96 -1.56 -11.36
CA LEU A 257 6.84 -0.24 -10.77
C LEU A 257 7.94 0.02 -9.72
N ALA A 258 8.25 -0.98 -8.89
CA ALA A 258 9.33 -0.93 -7.92
C ALA A 258 10.68 -0.68 -8.60
N LYS A 259 10.95 -1.35 -9.74
CA LYS A 259 12.15 -1.10 -10.56
C LYS A 259 12.19 0.33 -11.11
N LYS A 260 11.08 0.78 -11.69
CA LYS A 260 10.99 2.08 -12.39
C LYS A 260 11.11 3.27 -11.44
N LYS A 261 10.34 3.25 -10.35
CA LYS A 261 10.25 4.34 -9.37
C LYS A 261 11.14 4.11 -8.13
N LYS A 262 11.96 3.06 -8.11
CA LYS A 262 12.79 2.67 -6.95
C LYS A 262 11.99 2.55 -5.66
N LEU A 263 10.79 1.96 -5.76
CA LEU A 263 9.90 1.79 -4.60
C LEU A 263 10.38 0.64 -3.73
N GLN A 264 10.05 0.71 -2.45
CA GLN A 264 9.98 -0.47 -1.59
C GLN A 264 8.51 -0.81 -1.39
N ILE A 265 8.16 -2.07 -1.63
CA ILE A 265 6.79 -2.59 -1.54
C ILE A 265 6.79 -3.72 -0.52
N ILE A 266 5.94 -3.62 0.48
CA ILE A 266 5.71 -4.67 1.48
C ILE A 266 4.25 -5.04 1.39
N LEU A 267 3.95 -6.27 1.03
CA LEU A 267 2.58 -6.74 0.91
C LEU A 267 2.32 -7.90 1.85
N SER A 268 1.08 -8.11 2.29
CA SER A 268 0.65 -9.38 2.86
C SER A 268 -0.22 -10.14 1.87
N THR A 269 -0.20 -11.46 2.00
CA THR A 269 -1.06 -12.33 1.21
C THR A 269 -1.27 -13.68 1.88
N HIS A 270 -2.42 -14.29 1.59
CA HIS A 270 -2.73 -15.70 1.79
C HIS A 270 -2.70 -16.49 0.48
N SER A 271 -2.54 -15.81 -0.66
CA SER A 271 -2.67 -16.42 -1.96
C SER A 271 -1.36 -17.09 -2.41
N PRO A 272 -1.36 -18.40 -2.71
CA PRO A 272 -0.19 -19.04 -3.30
C PRO A 272 0.13 -18.44 -4.69
N PHE A 273 -0.87 -17.93 -5.40
CA PHE A 273 -0.67 -17.33 -6.71
C PHE A 273 0.16 -16.06 -6.68
N VAL A 274 0.16 -15.33 -5.55
CA VAL A 274 1.02 -14.16 -5.34
C VAL A 274 2.46 -14.59 -5.09
N LEU A 275 2.69 -15.75 -4.47
CA LEU A 275 4.01 -16.27 -4.13
C LEU A 275 4.70 -17.00 -5.28
N ASP A 276 3.93 -17.51 -6.23
CA ASP A 276 4.43 -18.14 -7.46
C ASP A 276 5.15 -17.13 -8.41
N GLU A 277 5.03 -15.83 -8.16
CA GLU A 277 5.52 -14.74 -9.04
C GLU A 277 6.73 -13.99 -8.49
#